data_AF-A0A8C3Y340-F1
#
_entry.id   AF-A0A8C3Y340-F1
#
_cell.length_a   1.000
_cell.length_b   1.000
_cell.length_c   1.000
_cell.angle_alpha   90.00
_cell.angle_beta   90.00
_cell.angle_gamma   90.00
#
_symmetry.space_group_name_H-M   'P 1'
#
loop_
_entity.id
_entity.type
_entity.pdbx_description
1 polymer ?
#
loop_
_entity_poly.entity_id
_entity_poly.type
_entity_poly.pdbx_seq_one_letter_code
_entity_poly.pdbx_strand_id
1 'polypeptide(L)'
;MMEPMRKGYFICRKLQEEYLKIKKNERTKALIKKDCSKIVQEIVEHKEKDKYLNVDRLTTAATQMEEEILQLRKNYERAIQQKNESGLLLREREEELGFLYERINRQELLCRNGDIKMQVMDEKISFLKLKVAEKKREIKLCFKELTVKNALDAQLMRLQIQYSQCRDKIKQLEEKHGDATNESRKQEMGGKDPSPPELLKRIEQIEAELVQKEQRLLKIDFLCENISDLTDRIRTVVENGKEDTLQFARRINELQKKINDKTQEIRALFAELSMKQALVIKLQEEIRDKEQFVMTASLMISQGLPFPKEAEKERWKILRNGKMQKAAAEVRHPAEEEQGAVPGHAPTIPKEERLPPLQPSMAPFRPSEPSSSLRHFKKPPAKPSEI
;
A
#
# COMPACT_ATOMS: atom_id res chain seq x y z
N MET A 1 165.17 14.13 -8.29
CA MET A 1 164.58 13.46 -9.48
C MET A 1 163.70 12.31 -8.99
N MET A 2 162.48 12.13 -9.55
CA MET A 2 161.47 11.06 -9.27
C MET A 2 160.34 11.36 -8.25
N GLU A 3 159.68 12.51 -8.34
CA GLU A 3 158.42 12.82 -7.60
C GLU A 3 157.09 12.95 -8.42
N PRO A 4 157.01 12.83 -9.76
CA PRO A 4 155.70 12.86 -10.45
C PRO A 4 155.08 11.50 -10.83
N MET A 5 155.76 10.36 -10.73
CA MET A 5 155.25 9.08 -11.27
C MET A 5 154.41 8.22 -10.29
N ARG A 6 154.43 8.51 -8.97
CA ARG A 6 153.74 7.68 -7.95
C ARG A 6 152.30 8.15 -7.64
N LYS A 7 151.95 9.42 -7.92
CA LYS A 7 150.59 9.96 -7.78
C LYS A 7 149.66 9.55 -8.94
N GLY A 8 150.19 9.43 -10.16
CA GLY A 8 149.41 9.01 -11.34
C GLY A 8 148.85 7.58 -11.24
N TYR A 9 149.62 6.64 -10.69
CA TYR A 9 149.21 5.23 -10.55
C TYR A 9 148.12 5.03 -9.47
N PHE A 10 148.16 5.81 -8.38
CA PHE A 10 147.14 5.77 -7.32
C PHE A 10 145.83 6.45 -7.75
N ILE A 11 145.93 7.53 -8.53
CA ILE A 11 144.78 8.20 -9.16
C ILE A 11 144.14 7.30 -10.22
N CYS A 12 144.92 6.60 -11.05
CA CYS A 12 144.40 5.61 -12.01
C CYS A 12 143.67 4.44 -11.32
N ARG A 13 144.19 3.89 -10.22
CA ARG A 13 143.52 2.80 -9.50
C ARG A 13 142.20 3.24 -8.85
N LYS A 14 142.16 4.42 -8.23
CA LYS A 14 140.91 5.00 -7.69
C LYS A 14 139.90 5.35 -8.77
N LEU A 15 140.34 5.88 -9.91
CA LEU A 15 139.48 6.12 -11.08
C LEU A 15 138.91 4.81 -11.64
N GLN A 16 139.70 3.73 -11.64
CA GLN A 16 139.24 2.42 -12.11
C GLN A 16 138.24 1.76 -11.15
N GLU A 17 138.43 1.92 -9.83
CA GLU A 17 137.45 1.50 -8.82
C GLU A 17 136.15 2.30 -8.91
N GLU A 18 136.22 3.63 -9.06
CA GLU A 18 135.05 4.48 -9.27
C GLU A 18 134.36 4.17 -10.61
N TYR A 19 135.10 3.92 -11.69
CA TYR A 19 134.53 3.51 -12.98
C TYR A 19 133.79 2.16 -12.88
N LEU A 20 134.36 1.17 -12.16
CA LEU A 20 133.70 -0.11 -11.92
C LEU A 20 132.44 0.06 -11.04
N LYS A 21 132.46 0.99 -10.08
CA LYS A 21 131.32 1.33 -9.23
C LYS A 21 130.21 2.03 -10.02
N ILE A 22 130.56 2.97 -10.90
CA ILE A 22 129.64 3.60 -11.85
C ILE A 22 129.03 2.54 -12.77
N LYS A 23 129.84 1.66 -13.35
CA LYS A 23 129.37 0.57 -14.22
C LYS A 23 128.46 -0.42 -13.48
N LYS A 24 128.73 -0.71 -12.20
CA LYS A 24 127.86 -1.51 -11.34
C LYS A 24 126.55 -0.78 -11.01
N ASN A 25 126.61 0.54 -10.76
CA ASN A 25 125.45 1.40 -10.53
C ASN A 25 124.58 1.54 -11.79
N GLU A 26 125.19 1.61 -12.98
CA GLU A 26 124.48 1.61 -14.25
C GLU A 26 123.78 0.27 -14.52
N ARG A 27 124.46 -0.84 -14.23
CA ARG A 27 123.86 -2.19 -14.32
C ARG A 27 122.69 -2.37 -13.36
N THR A 28 122.84 -1.93 -12.10
CA THR A 28 121.75 -1.97 -11.12
C THR A 28 120.61 -1.03 -11.48
N LYS A 29 120.89 0.18 -11.97
CA LYS A 29 119.88 1.11 -12.50
C LYS A 29 119.13 0.52 -13.70
N ALA A 30 119.83 -0.13 -14.63
CA ALA A 30 119.21 -0.80 -15.78
C ALA A 30 118.32 -1.98 -15.34
N LEU A 31 118.76 -2.74 -14.32
CA LEU A 31 117.97 -3.82 -13.73
C LEU A 31 116.72 -3.29 -13.04
N ILE A 32 116.85 -2.27 -12.18
CA ILE A 32 115.72 -1.61 -11.52
C ILE A 32 114.76 -1.03 -12.56
N LYS A 33 115.26 -0.39 -13.63
CA LYS A 33 114.40 0.13 -14.71
C LYS A 33 113.62 -0.99 -15.40
N LYS A 34 114.27 -2.13 -15.66
CA LYS A 34 113.62 -3.32 -16.22
C LYS A 34 112.54 -3.87 -15.28
N ASP A 35 112.82 -3.96 -13.99
CA ASP A 35 111.87 -4.46 -13.00
C ASP A 35 110.71 -3.47 -12.76
N CYS A 36 110.97 -2.16 -12.76
CA CYS A 36 109.93 -1.13 -12.76
C CYS A 36 109.04 -1.21 -14.01
N SER A 37 109.61 -1.40 -15.20
CA SER A 37 108.84 -1.58 -16.43
C SER A 37 107.95 -2.82 -16.37
N LYS A 38 108.43 -3.94 -15.81
CA LYS A 38 107.61 -5.15 -15.60
C LYS A 38 106.48 -4.92 -14.61
N ILE A 39 106.76 -4.31 -13.46
CA ILE A 39 105.73 -4.02 -12.45
C ILE A 39 104.66 -3.08 -13.02
N VAL A 40 105.05 -2.06 -13.80
CA VAL A 40 104.09 -1.16 -14.46
C VAL A 40 103.23 -1.92 -15.47
N GLN A 41 103.82 -2.83 -16.25
CA GLN A 41 103.07 -3.68 -17.17
C GLN A 41 102.08 -4.58 -16.43
N GLU A 42 102.50 -5.24 -15.34
CA GLU A 42 101.64 -6.08 -14.50
C GLU A 42 100.48 -5.29 -13.87
N ILE A 43 100.71 -4.05 -13.42
CA ILE A 43 99.67 -3.17 -12.88
C ILE A 43 98.65 -2.78 -13.97
N VAL A 44 99.11 -2.49 -15.19
CA VAL A 44 98.21 -2.17 -16.31
C VAL A 44 97.38 -3.39 -16.69
N GLU A 45 98.02 -4.56 -16.85
CA GLU A 45 97.33 -5.82 -17.14
C GLU A 45 96.32 -6.20 -16.05
N HIS A 46 96.65 -6.01 -14.76
CA HIS A 46 95.71 -6.26 -13.67
C HIS A 46 94.53 -5.29 -13.69
N LYS A 47 94.77 -3.99 -13.91
CA LYS A 47 93.70 -2.99 -14.04
C LYS A 47 92.79 -3.25 -15.23
N GLU A 48 93.34 -3.74 -16.33
CA GLU A 48 92.56 -4.16 -17.50
C GLU A 48 91.71 -5.39 -17.17
N LYS A 49 92.30 -6.42 -16.55
CA LYS A 49 91.57 -7.60 -16.06
C LYS A 49 90.44 -7.24 -15.09
N ASP A 50 90.67 -6.32 -14.15
CA ASP A 50 89.64 -5.84 -13.21
C ASP A 50 88.50 -5.12 -13.93
N LYS A 51 88.80 -4.33 -14.97
CA LYS A 51 87.78 -3.68 -15.80
C LYS A 51 86.94 -4.70 -16.55
N TYR A 52 87.56 -5.69 -17.19
CA TYR A 52 86.82 -6.76 -17.89
C TYR A 52 85.93 -7.54 -16.91
N LEU A 53 86.45 -7.92 -15.75
CA LEU A 53 85.68 -8.60 -14.73
C LEU A 53 84.49 -7.76 -14.25
N ASN A 54 84.66 -6.45 -14.08
CA ASN A 54 83.56 -5.57 -13.69
C ASN A 54 82.52 -5.42 -14.80
N VAL A 55 82.94 -5.31 -16.06
CA VAL A 55 82.04 -5.29 -17.23
C VAL A 55 81.25 -6.60 -17.31
N ASP A 56 81.88 -7.75 -17.11
CA ASP A 56 81.21 -9.07 -17.12
C ASP A 56 80.19 -9.19 -15.99
N ARG A 57 80.53 -8.71 -14.79
CA ARG A 57 79.60 -8.67 -13.64
C ARG A 57 78.39 -7.79 -13.92
N LEU A 58 78.61 -6.58 -14.45
CA LEU A 58 77.52 -5.65 -14.81
C LEU A 58 76.68 -6.20 -15.96
N THR A 59 77.29 -6.85 -16.94
CA THR A 59 76.58 -7.48 -18.06
C THR A 59 75.70 -8.61 -17.55
N THR A 60 76.20 -9.46 -16.65
CA THR A 60 75.43 -10.54 -16.03
C THR A 60 74.27 -10.01 -15.18
N ALA A 61 74.49 -8.93 -14.42
CA ALA A 61 73.43 -8.28 -13.66
C ALA A 61 72.37 -7.64 -14.59
N ALA A 62 72.79 -7.05 -15.71
CA ALA A 62 71.89 -6.51 -16.72
C ALA A 62 71.03 -7.61 -17.36
N THR A 63 71.62 -8.74 -17.76
CA THR A 63 70.86 -9.87 -18.31
C THR A 63 69.87 -10.45 -17.31
N GLN A 64 70.24 -10.56 -16.04
CA GLN A 64 69.32 -11.00 -14.97
C GLN A 64 68.14 -10.03 -14.80
N MET A 65 68.39 -8.72 -14.79
CA MET A 65 67.32 -7.72 -14.73
C MET A 65 66.42 -7.77 -15.97
N GLU A 66 66.98 -7.99 -17.16
CA GLU A 66 66.19 -8.15 -18.39
C GLU A 66 65.28 -9.39 -18.32
N GLU A 67 65.80 -10.52 -17.82
CA GLU A 67 65.01 -11.74 -17.59
C GLU A 67 63.88 -11.50 -16.58
N GLU A 68 64.16 -10.81 -15.47
CA GLU A 68 63.15 -10.44 -14.48
C GLU A 68 62.06 -9.55 -15.07
N ILE A 69 62.43 -8.53 -15.87
CA ILE A 69 61.48 -7.66 -16.57
C ILE A 69 60.61 -8.47 -17.54
N LEU A 70 61.20 -9.42 -18.28
CA LEU A 70 60.45 -10.28 -19.18
C LEU A 70 59.48 -11.20 -18.44
N GLN A 71 59.90 -11.79 -17.32
CA GLN A 71 59.00 -12.61 -16.48
C GLN A 71 57.87 -11.78 -15.90
N LEU A 72 58.17 -10.57 -15.43
CA LEU A 72 57.18 -9.66 -14.89
C LEU A 72 56.16 -9.26 -15.96
N ARG A 73 56.59 -8.94 -17.19
CA ARG A 73 55.70 -8.67 -18.32
C ARG A 73 54.77 -9.85 -18.64
N LYS A 74 55.30 -11.07 -18.69
CA LYS A 74 54.49 -12.29 -18.90
C LYS A 74 53.44 -12.48 -17.80
N ASN A 75 53.82 -12.22 -16.54
CA ASN A 75 52.90 -12.32 -15.42
C ASN A 75 51.79 -11.25 -15.49
N TYR A 76 52.14 -10.01 -15.86
CA TYR A 76 51.15 -8.95 -16.09
C TYR A 76 50.19 -9.29 -17.22
N GLU A 77 50.69 -9.79 -18.34
CA GLU A 77 49.86 -10.18 -19.48
C GLU A 77 48.88 -11.30 -19.10
N ARG A 78 49.34 -12.31 -18.37
CA ARG A 78 48.47 -13.37 -17.83
C ARG A 78 47.40 -12.81 -16.89
N ALA A 79 47.76 -11.89 -15.99
CA ALA A 79 46.80 -11.27 -15.08
C ALA A 79 45.74 -10.44 -15.83
N ILE A 80 46.14 -9.74 -16.89
CA ILE A 80 45.22 -9.00 -17.76
C ILE A 80 44.28 -9.96 -18.50
N GLN A 81 44.80 -11.06 -19.06
CA GLN A 81 43.97 -12.08 -19.72
C GLN A 81 42.93 -12.66 -18.76
N GLN A 82 43.35 -13.09 -17.56
CA GLN A 82 42.43 -13.62 -16.54
C GLN A 82 41.36 -12.59 -16.13
N LYS A 83 41.75 -11.32 -15.98
CA LYS A 83 40.79 -10.24 -15.70
C LYS A 83 39.79 -10.08 -16.84
N ASN A 84 40.25 -10.11 -18.09
CA ASN A 84 39.38 -9.95 -19.25
C ASN A 84 38.41 -11.12 -19.41
N GLU A 85 38.87 -12.35 -19.21
CA GLU A 85 38.04 -13.56 -19.19
C GLU A 85 36.98 -13.49 -18.08
N SER A 86 37.38 -13.13 -16.85
CA SER A 86 36.44 -12.96 -15.74
C SER A 86 35.44 -11.84 -16.01
N GLY A 87 35.86 -10.75 -16.64
CA GLY A 87 34.98 -9.64 -17.02
C GLY A 87 33.98 -10.01 -18.11
N LEU A 88 34.37 -10.87 -19.05
CA LEU A 88 33.47 -11.41 -20.07
C LEU A 88 32.41 -12.31 -19.45
N LEU A 89 32.82 -13.24 -18.57
CA LEU A 89 31.89 -14.09 -17.83
C LEU A 89 30.90 -13.27 -16.97
N LEU A 90 31.38 -12.21 -16.31
CA LEU A 90 30.50 -11.34 -15.52
C LEU A 90 29.42 -10.68 -16.39
N ARG A 91 29.80 -10.18 -17.58
CA ARG A 91 28.86 -9.60 -18.53
C ARG A 91 27.82 -10.61 -19.00
N GLU A 92 28.24 -11.82 -19.35
CA GLU A 92 27.32 -12.89 -19.74
C GLU A 92 26.30 -13.19 -18.62
N ARG A 93 26.75 -13.20 -17.35
CA ARG A 93 25.85 -13.38 -16.20
C ARG A 93 24.90 -12.20 -15.99
N GLU A 94 25.36 -10.97 -16.21
CA GLU A 94 24.50 -9.78 -16.14
C GLU A 94 23.42 -9.81 -17.24
N GLU A 95 23.77 -10.25 -18.45
CA GLU A 95 22.81 -10.45 -19.55
C GLU A 95 21.80 -11.56 -19.24
N GLU A 96 22.25 -12.70 -18.69
CA GLU A 96 21.37 -13.78 -18.20
C GLU A 96 20.38 -13.27 -17.14
N LEU A 97 20.85 -12.48 -16.18
CA LEU A 97 20.00 -11.87 -15.15
C LEU A 97 18.97 -10.92 -15.78
N GLY A 98 19.37 -10.09 -16.74
CA GLY A 98 18.46 -9.22 -17.48
C GLY A 98 17.32 -10.00 -18.15
N PHE A 99 17.66 -11.07 -18.87
CA PHE A 99 16.67 -11.96 -19.49
C PHE A 99 15.73 -12.59 -18.46
N LEU A 100 16.25 -13.03 -17.32
CA LEU A 100 15.45 -13.61 -16.25
C LEU A 100 14.46 -12.59 -15.65
N TYR A 101 14.89 -11.35 -15.44
CA TYR A 101 13.98 -10.28 -14.97
C TYR A 101 12.87 -9.99 -15.97
N GLU A 102 13.19 -9.89 -17.27
CA GLU A 102 12.17 -9.70 -18.30
C GLU A 102 11.17 -10.86 -18.33
N ARG A 103 11.66 -12.10 -18.17
CA ARG A 103 10.81 -13.29 -18.12
C ARG A 103 9.88 -13.27 -16.91
N ILE A 104 10.39 -12.91 -15.72
CA ILE A 104 9.60 -12.77 -14.50
C ILE A 104 8.53 -11.69 -14.69
N ASN A 105 8.90 -10.51 -15.19
CA ASN A 105 7.97 -9.41 -15.41
C ASN A 105 6.85 -9.78 -16.39
N ARG A 106 7.20 -10.47 -17.49
CA ARG A 106 6.21 -10.97 -18.45
C ARG A 106 5.27 -11.99 -17.82
N GLN A 107 5.81 -12.91 -17.01
CA GLN A 107 5.00 -13.91 -16.34
C GLN A 107 4.08 -13.29 -15.29
N GLU A 108 4.55 -12.30 -14.54
CA GLU A 108 3.75 -11.59 -13.54
C GLU A 108 2.58 -10.84 -14.22
N LEU A 109 2.83 -10.20 -15.36
CA LEU A 109 1.77 -9.55 -16.14
C LEU A 109 0.72 -10.56 -16.63
N LEU A 110 1.15 -11.75 -17.09
CA LEU A 110 0.26 -12.82 -17.51
C LEU A 110 -0.58 -13.34 -16.34
N CYS A 111 0.02 -13.54 -15.17
CA CYS A 111 -0.70 -13.94 -13.96
C CYS A 111 -1.75 -12.90 -13.56
N ARG A 112 -1.38 -11.61 -13.48
CA ARG A 112 -2.32 -10.52 -13.16
C ARG A 112 -3.48 -10.46 -14.16
N ASN A 113 -3.21 -10.60 -15.45
CA ASN A 113 -4.25 -10.66 -16.48
C ASN A 113 -5.16 -11.90 -16.32
N GLY A 114 -4.59 -13.04 -15.91
CA GLY A 114 -5.32 -14.25 -15.57
C GLY A 114 -6.24 -14.03 -14.37
N ASP A 115 -5.73 -13.43 -13.30
CA ASP A 115 -6.47 -13.14 -12.07
C ASP A 115 -7.67 -12.24 -12.33
N ILE A 116 -7.49 -11.17 -13.12
CA ILE A 116 -8.60 -10.27 -13.52
C ILE A 116 -9.67 -11.04 -14.28
N LYS A 117 -9.30 -11.88 -15.25
CA LYS A 117 -10.25 -12.69 -16.01
C LYS A 117 -11.00 -13.68 -15.12
N MET A 118 -10.30 -14.28 -14.15
CA MET A 118 -10.89 -15.20 -13.18
C MET A 118 -11.90 -14.48 -12.28
N GLN A 119 -11.56 -13.30 -11.76
CA GLN A 119 -12.47 -12.46 -10.97
C GLN A 119 -13.75 -12.12 -11.74
N VAL A 120 -13.64 -11.71 -13.01
CA VAL A 120 -14.81 -11.43 -13.86
C VAL A 120 -15.70 -12.67 -14.03
N MET A 121 -15.08 -13.86 -14.19
CA MET A 121 -15.83 -15.11 -14.29
C MET A 121 -16.50 -15.49 -12.96
N ASP A 122 -15.85 -15.28 -11.82
CA ASP A 122 -16.41 -15.52 -10.48
C ASP A 122 -17.59 -14.59 -10.16
N GLU A 123 -17.51 -13.32 -10.57
CA GLU A 123 -18.62 -12.37 -10.50
C GLU A 123 -19.81 -12.85 -11.35
N LYS A 124 -19.54 -13.33 -12.57
CA LYS A 124 -20.57 -13.89 -13.46
C LYS A 124 -21.22 -15.14 -12.85
N ILE A 125 -20.44 -16.03 -12.25
CA ILE A 125 -20.95 -17.21 -11.54
C ILE A 125 -21.82 -16.78 -10.36
N SER A 126 -21.37 -15.82 -9.56
CA SER A 126 -22.12 -15.29 -8.41
C SER A 126 -23.45 -14.65 -8.83
N PHE A 127 -23.45 -13.90 -9.92
CA PHE A 127 -24.65 -13.33 -10.52
C PHE A 127 -25.63 -14.39 -11.02
N LEU A 128 -25.13 -15.43 -11.69
CA LEU A 128 -25.97 -16.55 -12.14
C LEU A 128 -26.57 -17.34 -10.96
N LYS A 129 -25.80 -17.56 -9.89
CA LYS A 129 -26.31 -18.17 -8.65
C LYS A 129 -27.44 -17.34 -8.04
N LEU A 130 -27.31 -16.01 -8.02
CA LEU A 130 -28.36 -15.11 -7.55
C LEU A 130 -29.64 -15.22 -8.40
N LYS A 131 -29.51 -15.22 -9.73
CA LYS A 131 -30.64 -15.42 -10.65
C LYS A 131 -31.34 -16.76 -10.41
N VAL A 132 -30.59 -17.83 -10.22
CA VAL A 132 -31.16 -19.16 -9.91
C VAL A 132 -31.92 -19.13 -8.58
N ALA A 133 -31.39 -18.47 -7.55
CA ALA A 133 -32.06 -18.35 -6.26
C ALA A 133 -33.37 -17.54 -6.37
N GLU A 134 -33.37 -16.46 -7.15
CA GLU A 134 -34.56 -15.64 -7.41
C GLU A 134 -35.63 -16.42 -8.16
N LYS A 135 -35.27 -17.13 -9.25
CA LYS A 135 -36.21 -18.00 -9.97
C LYS A 135 -36.79 -19.12 -9.10
N LYS A 136 -35.97 -19.72 -8.22
CA LYS A 136 -36.48 -20.66 -7.22
C LYS A 136 -37.48 -20.02 -6.26
N ARG A 137 -37.29 -18.75 -5.88
CA ARG A 137 -38.23 -18.00 -5.03
C ARG A 137 -39.54 -17.72 -5.76
N GLU A 138 -39.48 -17.27 -7.00
CA GLU A 138 -40.64 -17.04 -7.87
C GLU A 138 -41.48 -18.32 -8.01
N ILE A 139 -40.84 -19.45 -8.33
CA ILE A 139 -41.52 -20.76 -8.45
C ILE A 139 -42.25 -21.11 -7.15
N LYS A 140 -41.62 -20.93 -5.99
CA LYS A 140 -42.25 -21.19 -4.68
C LYS A 140 -43.47 -20.29 -4.44
N LEU A 141 -43.44 -19.04 -4.89
CA LEU A 141 -44.58 -18.13 -4.77
C LEU A 141 -45.72 -18.56 -5.69
N CYS A 142 -45.43 -18.87 -6.95
CA CYS A 142 -46.44 -19.38 -7.88
C CYS A 142 -47.11 -20.66 -7.37
N PHE A 143 -46.37 -21.57 -6.72
CA PHE A 143 -46.96 -22.75 -6.08
C PHE A 143 -47.95 -22.39 -4.97
N LYS A 144 -47.66 -21.38 -4.15
CA LYS A 144 -48.60 -20.91 -3.12
C LYS A 144 -49.85 -20.30 -3.75
N GLU A 145 -49.67 -19.44 -4.75
CA GLU A 145 -50.80 -18.85 -5.49
C GLU A 145 -51.67 -19.93 -6.15
N LEU A 146 -51.05 -20.95 -6.73
CA LEU A 146 -51.75 -22.09 -7.32
C LEU A 146 -52.61 -22.84 -6.28
N THR A 147 -52.12 -23.03 -5.06
CA THR A 147 -52.91 -23.67 -4.00
C THR A 147 -54.15 -22.86 -3.62
N VAL A 148 -54.02 -21.53 -3.55
CA VAL A 148 -55.15 -20.63 -3.28
C VAL A 148 -56.16 -20.67 -4.43
N LYS A 149 -55.68 -20.61 -5.67
CA LYS A 149 -56.51 -20.70 -6.88
C LYS A 149 -57.30 -22.01 -6.92
N ASN A 150 -56.65 -23.14 -6.63
CA ASN A 150 -57.32 -24.45 -6.57
C ASN A 150 -58.40 -24.51 -5.46
N ALA A 151 -58.16 -23.87 -4.31
CA ALA A 151 -59.14 -23.79 -3.24
C ALA A 151 -60.36 -22.95 -3.64
N LEU A 152 -60.15 -21.82 -4.32
CA LEU A 152 -61.20 -20.97 -4.86
C LEU A 152 -61.99 -21.69 -5.97
N ASP A 153 -61.33 -22.38 -6.89
CA ASP A 153 -61.99 -23.20 -7.92
C ASP A 153 -62.89 -24.27 -7.29
N ALA A 154 -62.42 -24.93 -6.23
CA ALA A 154 -63.24 -25.91 -5.50
C ALA A 154 -64.45 -25.28 -4.78
N GLN A 155 -64.33 -24.03 -4.32
CA GLN A 155 -65.47 -23.27 -3.78
C GLN A 155 -66.46 -22.88 -4.89
N LEU A 156 -65.98 -22.40 -6.04
CA LEU A 156 -66.80 -22.09 -7.19
C LEU A 156 -67.58 -23.31 -7.69
N MET A 157 -66.91 -24.45 -7.82
CA MET A 157 -67.55 -25.73 -8.19
C MET A 157 -68.67 -26.10 -7.22
N ARG A 158 -68.43 -25.98 -5.90
CA ARG A 158 -69.45 -26.22 -4.87
C ARG A 158 -70.63 -25.27 -5.00
N LEU A 159 -70.39 -23.96 -5.15
CA LEU A 159 -71.46 -22.98 -5.35
C LEU A 159 -72.26 -23.27 -6.62
N GLN A 160 -71.60 -23.66 -7.71
CA GLN A 160 -72.25 -23.97 -8.97
C GLN A 160 -73.16 -25.21 -8.85
N ILE A 161 -72.74 -26.24 -8.11
CA ILE A 161 -73.57 -27.40 -7.77
C ILE A 161 -74.77 -26.99 -6.90
N GLN A 162 -74.55 -26.16 -5.86
CA GLN A 162 -75.64 -25.68 -5.01
C GLN A 162 -76.65 -24.86 -5.81
N TYR A 163 -76.16 -23.99 -6.70
CA TYR A 163 -77.00 -23.20 -7.58
C TYR A 163 -77.84 -24.07 -8.52
N SER A 164 -77.25 -25.11 -9.13
CA SER A 164 -78.01 -26.03 -9.98
C SER A 164 -79.07 -26.78 -9.19
N GLN A 165 -78.75 -27.26 -7.97
CA GLN A 165 -79.73 -27.90 -7.09
C GLN A 165 -80.88 -26.96 -6.69
N CYS A 166 -80.59 -25.70 -6.38
CA CYS A 166 -81.61 -24.69 -6.09
C CYS A 166 -82.47 -24.43 -7.31
N ARG A 167 -81.86 -24.29 -8.50
CA ARG A 167 -82.58 -24.10 -9.76
C ARG A 167 -83.51 -25.29 -10.06
N ASP A 168 -83.05 -26.52 -9.84
CA ASP A 168 -83.86 -27.72 -10.05
C ASP A 168 -85.00 -27.80 -9.03
N LYS A 169 -84.76 -27.45 -7.76
CA LYS A 169 -85.83 -27.31 -6.75
C LYS A 169 -86.86 -26.25 -7.13
N ILE A 170 -86.42 -25.09 -7.63
CA ILE A 170 -87.33 -24.03 -8.10
C ILE A 170 -88.19 -24.57 -9.22
N LYS A 171 -87.60 -25.20 -10.24
CA LYS A 171 -88.37 -25.83 -11.33
C LYS A 171 -89.37 -26.87 -10.83
N GLN A 172 -88.98 -27.73 -9.90
CA GLN A 172 -89.89 -28.71 -9.28
C GLN A 172 -91.04 -28.03 -8.53
N LEU A 173 -90.79 -26.91 -7.85
CA LEU A 173 -91.83 -26.14 -7.17
C LEU A 173 -92.71 -25.41 -8.19
N GLU A 174 -92.14 -24.81 -9.23
CA GLU A 174 -92.88 -24.18 -10.33
C GLU A 174 -93.78 -25.19 -11.05
N GLU A 175 -93.31 -26.41 -11.29
CA GLU A 175 -94.13 -27.48 -11.88
C GLU A 175 -95.28 -27.90 -10.93
N LYS A 176 -95.00 -28.06 -9.63
CA LYS A 176 -96.02 -28.39 -8.62
C LYS A 176 -97.09 -27.28 -8.44
N HIS A 177 -96.69 -26.01 -8.52
CA HIS A 177 -97.56 -24.87 -8.19
C HIS A 177 -98.01 -24.04 -9.42
N GLY A 178 -97.47 -24.31 -10.60
CA GLY A 178 -97.78 -23.63 -11.86
C GLY A 178 -99.08 -24.09 -12.49
N ASP A 179 -99.51 -25.33 -12.23
CA ASP A 179 -100.82 -25.83 -12.65
C ASP A 179 -101.95 -25.22 -11.80
N ALA A 180 -102.77 -24.37 -12.42
CA ALA A 180 -103.93 -23.73 -11.80
C ALA A 180 -105.07 -24.72 -11.44
N THR A 181 -104.94 -25.98 -11.86
CA THR A 181 -105.94 -27.06 -11.71
C THR A 181 -105.62 -28.04 -10.57
N ASN A 182 -104.48 -27.89 -9.87
CA ASN A 182 -104.09 -28.80 -8.78
C ASN A 182 -104.93 -28.54 -7.51
N GLU A 183 -105.76 -29.52 -7.11
CA GLU A 183 -106.57 -29.52 -5.88
C GLU A 183 -105.70 -29.39 -4.61
N SER A 184 -104.43 -29.83 -4.65
CA SER A 184 -103.45 -29.68 -3.57
C SER A 184 -103.08 -28.22 -3.25
N ARG A 185 -103.42 -27.26 -4.12
CA ARG A 185 -103.24 -25.81 -3.88
C ARG A 185 -104.38 -25.22 -3.06
N LYS A 186 -105.56 -25.84 -3.13
CA LYS A 186 -106.71 -25.48 -2.31
C LYS A 186 -106.65 -26.28 -1.02
N GLN A 187 -105.75 -25.89 -0.13
CA GLN A 187 -105.97 -26.20 1.27
C GLN A 187 -107.11 -25.28 1.72
N GLU A 188 -108.29 -25.86 1.99
CA GLU A 188 -109.27 -25.19 2.84
C GLU A 188 -108.59 -24.97 4.19
N MET A 189 -107.97 -23.81 4.34
CA MET A 189 -107.50 -23.32 5.62
C MET A 189 -108.78 -23.02 6.39
N GLY A 190 -109.22 -24.01 7.17
CA GLY A 190 -110.31 -23.87 8.13
C GLY A 190 -109.95 -22.76 9.12
N GLY A 191 -110.36 -21.54 8.78
CA GLY A 191 -110.27 -20.36 9.60
C GLY A 191 -111.62 -19.68 9.53
N LYS A 192 -112.25 -19.45 10.68
CA LYS A 192 -113.28 -18.42 10.75
C LYS A 192 -112.58 -17.11 10.48
N ASP A 193 -113.09 -16.34 9.52
CA ASP A 193 -112.66 -14.95 9.35
C ASP A 193 -112.82 -14.26 10.71
N PRO A 194 -111.72 -13.75 11.31
CA PRO A 194 -111.78 -13.14 12.61
C PRO A 194 -112.78 -12.00 12.56
N SER A 195 -113.67 -11.97 13.54
CA SER A 195 -114.69 -10.93 13.65
C SER A 195 -113.98 -9.57 13.72
N PRO A 196 -114.53 -8.47 13.15
CA PRO A 196 -113.94 -7.14 13.23
C PRO A 196 -113.31 -6.75 14.60
N PRO A 197 -113.89 -7.09 15.77
CA PRO A 197 -113.25 -6.89 17.08
C PRO A 197 -111.98 -7.71 17.34
N GLU A 198 -111.85 -8.92 16.79
CA GLU A 198 -110.64 -9.76 16.92
C GLU A 198 -109.49 -9.22 16.07
N LEU A 199 -109.81 -8.69 14.88
CA LEU A 199 -108.85 -7.97 14.03
C LEU A 199 -108.34 -6.70 14.73
N LEU A 200 -109.24 -5.92 15.35
CA LEU A 200 -108.84 -4.73 16.11
C LEU A 200 -107.90 -5.07 17.27
N LYS A 201 -108.21 -6.09 18.07
CA LYS A 201 -107.29 -6.55 19.13
C LYS A 201 -105.94 -7.01 18.60
N ARG A 202 -105.92 -7.63 17.42
CA ARG A 202 -104.67 -8.07 16.78
C ARG A 202 -103.86 -6.90 16.24
N ILE A 203 -104.53 -5.88 15.69
CA ILE A 203 -103.89 -4.62 15.27
C ILE A 203 -103.28 -3.93 16.49
N GLU A 204 -104.03 -3.77 17.59
CA GLU A 204 -103.52 -3.19 18.84
C GLU A 204 -102.29 -3.96 19.38
N GLN A 205 -102.30 -5.29 19.30
CA GLN A 205 -101.15 -6.12 19.70
C GLN A 205 -99.93 -5.88 18.81
N ILE A 206 -100.12 -5.80 17.49
CA ILE A 206 -99.04 -5.55 16.53
C ILE A 206 -98.50 -4.12 16.68
N GLU A 207 -99.36 -3.14 16.94
CA GLU A 207 -98.97 -1.76 17.23
C GLU A 207 -98.15 -1.69 18.53
N ALA A 208 -98.54 -2.41 19.57
CA ALA A 208 -97.75 -2.52 20.80
C ALA A 208 -96.38 -3.18 20.57
N GLU A 209 -96.32 -4.24 19.77
CA GLU A 209 -95.05 -4.89 19.37
C GLU A 209 -94.18 -3.97 18.51
N LEU A 210 -94.79 -3.18 17.63
CA LEU A 210 -94.10 -2.21 16.76
C LEU A 210 -93.45 -1.11 17.61
N VAL A 211 -94.21 -0.49 18.51
CA VAL A 211 -93.70 0.52 19.45
C VAL A 211 -92.55 -0.06 20.28
N GLN A 212 -92.65 -1.32 20.73
CA GLN A 212 -91.56 -1.97 21.46
C GLN A 212 -90.31 -2.13 20.60
N LYS A 213 -90.44 -2.43 19.31
CA LYS A 213 -89.30 -2.54 18.38
C LYS A 213 -88.70 -1.19 18.04
N GLU A 214 -89.51 -0.16 17.86
CA GLU A 214 -89.04 1.22 17.66
C GLU A 214 -88.21 1.71 18.86
N GLN A 215 -88.67 1.43 20.08
CA GLN A 215 -87.89 1.71 21.29
C GLN A 215 -86.56 0.96 21.34
N ARG A 216 -86.49 -0.29 20.84
CA ARG A 216 -85.23 -1.03 20.74
C ARG A 216 -84.32 -0.44 19.68
N LEU A 217 -84.87 0.03 18.56
CA LEU A 217 -84.12 0.63 17.46
C LEU A 217 -83.47 1.94 17.92
N LEU A 218 -84.24 2.80 18.60
CA LEU A 218 -83.72 4.02 19.24
C LEU A 218 -82.55 3.74 20.21
N LYS A 219 -82.60 2.64 20.97
CA LYS A 219 -81.49 2.23 21.83
C LYS A 219 -80.24 1.82 21.03
N ILE A 220 -80.43 1.13 19.91
CA ILE A 220 -79.32 0.72 19.04
C ILE A 220 -78.69 1.95 18.38
N ASP A 221 -79.49 2.89 17.90
CA ASP A 221 -79.00 4.13 17.29
C ASP A 221 -78.17 4.95 18.28
N PHE A 222 -78.65 5.10 19.53
CA PHE A 222 -77.88 5.73 20.59
C PHE A 222 -76.54 5.01 20.86
N LEU A 223 -76.51 3.67 20.83
CA LEU A 223 -75.25 2.93 20.98
C LEU A 223 -74.31 3.15 19.78
N CYS A 224 -74.83 3.21 18.56
CA CYS A 224 -74.04 3.51 17.35
C CYS A 224 -73.43 4.90 17.38
N GLU A 225 -74.17 5.91 17.84
CA GLU A 225 -73.65 7.28 18.04
C GLU A 225 -72.52 7.29 19.06
N ASN A 226 -72.70 6.65 20.22
CA ASN A 226 -71.65 6.56 21.24
C ASN A 226 -70.39 5.83 20.74
N ILE A 227 -70.55 4.75 19.95
CA ILE A 227 -69.42 4.04 19.35
C ILE A 227 -68.71 4.92 18.32
N SER A 228 -69.46 5.69 17.54
CA SER A 228 -68.90 6.63 16.55
C SER A 228 -68.10 7.73 17.24
N ASP A 229 -68.65 8.34 18.29
CA ASP A 229 -67.97 9.34 19.12
C ASP A 229 -66.68 8.79 19.75
N LEU A 230 -66.72 7.57 20.29
CA LEU A 230 -65.54 6.92 20.86
C LEU A 230 -64.47 6.66 19.77
N THR A 231 -64.90 6.23 18.59
CA THR A 231 -64.03 5.98 17.44
C THR A 231 -63.34 7.26 16.98
N ASP A 232 -64.05 8.37 16.94
CA ASP A 232 -63.48 9.66 16.56
C ASP A 232 -62.53 10.21 17.62
N ARG A 233 -62.83 10.02 18.92
CA ARG A 233 -61.87 10.30 19.99
C ARG A 233 -60.58 9.48 19.85
N ILE A 234 -60.68 8.18 19.55
CA ILE A 234 -59.48 7.34 19.31
C ILE A 234 -58.70 7.86 18.08
N ARG A 235 -59.40 8.22 17.01
CA ARG A 235 -58.78 8.75 15.78
C ARG A 235 -57.97 10.03 16.06
N THR A 236 -58.54 10.97 16.79
CA THR A 236 -57.84 12.22 17.16
C THR A 236 -56.60 11.95 18.01
N VAL A 237 -56.66 11.00 18.96
CA VAL A 237 -55.47 10.57 19.74
C VAL A 237 -54.40 9.97 18.84
N VAL A 238 -54.77 9.13 17.87
CA VAL A 238 -53.83 8.53 16.91
C VAL A 238 -53.20 9.60 16.01
N GLU A 239 -53.97 10.58 15.55
CA GLU A 239 -53.46 11.69 14.74
C GLU A 239 -52.45 12.55 15.52
N ASN A 240 -52.73 12.85 16.79
CA ASN A 240 -51.78 13.55 17.66
C ASN A 240 -50.51 12.71 17.88
N GLY A 241 -50.65 11.39 18.11
CA GLY A 241 -49.51 10.48 18.27
C GLY A 241 -48.61 10.37 17.03
N LYS A 242 -49.16 10.59 15.82
CA LYS A 242 -48.35 10.64 14.58
C LYS A 242 -47.41 11.84 14.57
N GLU A 243 -47.86 13.01 15.02
CA GLU A 243 -47.03 14.22 15.10
C GLU A 243 -45.90 14.04 16.12
N ASP A 244 -46.22 13.48 17.30
CA ASP A 244 -45.19 13.16 18.31
C ASP A 244 -44.15 12.17 17.76
N THR A 245 -44.60 11.11 17.09
CA THR A 245 -43.72 10.12 16.46
C THR A 245 -42.80 10.76 15.42
N LEU A 246 -43.32 11.72 14.64
CA LEU A 246 -42.56 12.47 13.65
C LEU A 246 -41.49 13.35 14.33
N GLN A 247 -41.83 14.03 15.43
CA GLN A 247 -40.86 14.80 16.21
C GLN A 247 -39.77 13.93 16.81
N PHE A 248 -40.10 12.74 17.33
CA PHE A 248 -39.12 11.77 17.80
C PHE A 248 -38.19 11.31 16.67
N ALA A 249 -38.73 11.00 15.49
CA ALA A 249 -37.93 10.62 14.33
C ALA A 249 -36.95 11.72 13.90
N ARG A 250 -37.36 13.00 13.93
CA ARG A 250 -36.45 14.13 13.67
C ARG A 250 -35.31 14.19 14.69
N ARG A 251 -35.62 14.10 15.99
CA ARG A 251 -34.58 14.08 17.06
C ARG A 251 -33.61 12.91 16.91
N ILE A 252 -34.09 11.73 16.56
CA ILE A 252 -33.24 10.55 16.32
C ILE A 252 -32.30 10.80 15.13
N ASN A 253 -32.81 11.37 14.03
CA ASN A 253 -31.97 11.70 12.87
C ASN A 253 -30.90 12.75 13.21
N GLU A 254 -31.24 13.76 14.01
CA GLU A 254 -30.26 14.74 14.49
C GLU A 254 -29.17 14.11 15.37
N LEU A 255 -29.55 13.23 16.30
CA LEU A 255 -28.60 12.48 17.11
C LEU A 255 -27.71 11.58 16.27
N GLN A 256 -28.28 10.89 15.26
CA GLN A 256 -27.51 10.07 14.34
C GLN A 256 -26.48 10.90 13.55
N LYS A 257 -26.84 12.11 13.13
CA LYS A 257 -25.91 13.02 12.47
C LYS A 257 -24.76 13.39 13.41
N LYS A 258 -25.05 13.77 14.66
CA LYS A 258 -24.01 14.07 15.68
C LYS A 258 -23.09 12.88 15.94
N ILE A 259 -23.63 11.66 15.99
CA ILE A 259 -22.84 10.42 16.14
C ILE A 259 -21.91 10.23 14.94
N ASN A 260 -22.41 10.43 13.72
CA ASN A 260 -21.61 10.29 12.51
C ASN A 260 -20.48 11.31 12.45
N ASP A 261 -20.76 12.57 12.81
CA ASP A 261 -19.77 13.65 12.86
C ASP A 261 -18.65 13.30 13.87
N LYS A 262 -19.02 12.84 15.08
CA LYS A 262 -18.05 12.38 16.09
C LYS A 262 -17.26 11.14 15.65
N THR A 263 -17.89 10.23 14.93
CA THR A 263 -17.21 9.06 14.34
C THR A 263 -16.18 9.49 13.27
N GLN A 264 -16.47 10.56 12.54
CA GLN A 264 -15.52 11.13 11.58
C GLN A 264 -14.34 11.82 12.30
N GLU A 265 -14.60 12.59 13.36
CA GLU A 265 -13.53 13.15 14.21
C GLU A 265 -12.63 12.04 14.78
N ILE A 266 -13.21 10.96 15.31
CA ILE A 266 -12.46 9.81 15.83
C ILE A 266 -11.60 9.17 14.74
N ARG A 267 -12.11 9.01 13.52
CA ARG A 267 -11.34 8.48 12.39
C ARG A 267 -10.16 9.38 12.02
N ALA A 268 -10.35 10.70 12.03
CA ALA A 268 -9.27 11.65 11.77
C ALA A 268 -8.18 11.58 12.84
N LEU A 269 -8.57 11.56 14.13
CA LEU A 269 -7.65 11.39 15.25
C LEU A 269 -6.91 10.04 15.19
N PHE A 270 -7.60 8.97 14.81
CA PHE A 270 -6.98 7.65 14.65
C PHE A 270 -5.95 7.65 13.51
N ALA A 271 -6.22 8.33 12.40
CA ALA A 271 -5.27 8.49 11.31
C ALA A 271 -4.04 9.31 11.75
N GLU A 272 -4.24 10.40 12.49
CA GLU A 272 -3.15 11.19 13.05
C GLU A 272 -2.29 10.33 14.00
N LEU A 273 -2.92 9.62 14.93
CA LEU A 273 -2.24 8.73 15.87
C LEU A 273 -1.47 7.62 15.14
N SER A 274 -2.05 7.04 14.09
CA SER A 274 -1.38 6.04 13.25
C SER A 274 -0.13 6.63 12.56
N MET A 275 -0.21 7.86 12.06
CA MET A 275 0.95 8.55 11.48
C MET A 275 2.03 8.81 12.53
N LYS A 276 1.65 9.23 13.74
CA LYS A 276 2.60 9.44 14.85
C LYS A 276 3.23 8.12 15.29
N GLN A 277 2.47 7.03 15.36
CA GLN A 277 2.99 5.70 15.65
C GLN A 277 4.00 5.24 14.59
N ALA A 278 3.68 5.42 13.30
CA ALA A 278 4.61 5.11 12.22
C ALA A 278 5.90 5.93 12.31
N LEU A 279 5.81 7.21 12.69
CA LEU A 279 6.97 8.06 12.92
C LEU A 279 7.84 7.55 14.09
N VAL A 280 7.21 7.14 15.20
CA VAL A 280 7.94 6.57 16.35
C VAL A 280 8.68 5.30 15.95
N ILE A 281 8.04 4.41 15.18
CA ILE A 281 8.67 3.18 14.70
C ILE A 281 9.90 3.49 13.84
N LYS A 282 9.79 4.45 12.92
CA LYS A 282 10.93 4.91 12.09
C LYS A 282 12.06 5.48 12.92
N LEU A 283 11.76 6.32 13.92
CA LEU A 283 12.77 6.88 14.80
C LEU A 283 13.43 5.78 15.65
N GLN A 284 12.68 4.78 16.09
CA GLN A 284 13.24 3.61 16.79
C GLN A 284 14.14 2.77 15.88
N GLU A 285 13.79 2.60 14.60
CA GLU A 285 14.67 1.98 13.60
C GLU A 285 15.97 2.77 13.44
N GLU A 286 15.90 4.10 13.26
CA GLU A 286 17.09 4.95 13.17
C GLU A 286 17.98 4.89 14.41
N ILE A 287 17.38 4.82 15.61
CA ILE A 287 18.13 4.65 16.87
C ILE A 287 18.87 3.31 16.85
N ARG A 288 18.19 2.21 16.52
CA ARG A 288 18.82 0.89 16.46
C ARG A 288 19.94 0.83 15.41
N ASP A 289 19.74 1.42 14.24
CA ASP A 289 20.74 1.46 13.17
C ASP A 289 21.97 2.27 13.62
N LYS A 290 21.76 3.40 14.29
CA LYS A 290 22.86 4.21 14.86
C LYS A 290 23.56 3.50 16.02
N GLU A 291 22.84 2.80 16.88
CA GLU A 291 23.42 2.00 17.96
C GLU A 291 24.29 0.87 17.38
N GLN A 292 23.80 0.14 16.38
CA GLN A 292 24.58 -0.89 15.68
C GLN A 292 25.81 -0.28 14.99
N PHE A 293 25.67 0.88 14.38
CA PHE A 293 26.77 1.62 13.79
C PHE A 293 27.82 2.03 14.84
N VAL A 294 27.40 2.52 16.00
CA VAL A 294 28.32 2.86 17.11
C VAL A 294 29.00 1.61 17.67
N MET A 295 28.28 0.51 17.83
CA MET A 295 28.84 -0.77 18.33
C MET A 295 29.89 -1.33 17.37
N THR A 296 29.59 -1.36 16.07
CA THR A 296 30.53 -1.80 15.03
C THR A 296 31.74 -0.89 14.95
N ALA A 297 31.55 0.44 14.98
CA ALA A 297 32.65 1.40 15.01
C ALA A 297 33.52 1.25 16.28
N SER A 298 32.91 1.05 17.44
CA SER A 298 33.62 0.83 18.71
C SER A 298 34.44 -0.46 18.70
N LEU A 299 33.89 -1.54 18.11
CA LEU A 299 34.60 -2.79 17.91
C LEU A 299 35.81 -2.60 16.98
N MET A 300 35.65 -1.91 15.85
CA MET A 300 36.75 -1.63 14.92
C MET A 300 37.85 -0.79 15.55
N ILE A 301 37.49 0.23 16.34
CA ILE A 301 38.45 1.05 17.11
C ILE A 301 39.19 0.18 18.14
N SER A 302 38.50 -0.71 18.86
CA SER A 302 39.12 -1.62 19.83
C SER A 302 40.09 -2.62 19.19
N GLN A 303 39.87 -2.94 17.91
CA GLN A 303 40.73 -3.82 17.11
C GLN A 303 41.85 -3.07 16.37
N GLY A 304 41.96 -1.74 16.55
CA GLY A 304 42.97 -0.90 15.90
C GLY A 304 42.77 -0.70 14.40
N LEU A 305 41.57 -1.01 13.88
CA LEU A 305 41.23 -0.89 12.46
C LEU A 305 40.76 0.54 12.14
N PRO A 306 40.98 1.03 10.90
CA PRO A 306 40.53 2.35 10.48
C PRO A 306 39.00 2.47 10.50
N PHE A 307 38.53 3.66 10.88
CA PHE A 307 37.11 4.00 11.00
C PHE A 307 36.37 3.79 9.65
N PRO A 308 35.07 3.40 9.65
CA PRO A 308 34.34 3.16 8.41
C PRO A 308 34.32 4.38 7.47
N LYS A 309 34.62 4.17 6.17
CA LYS A 309 34.70 5.25 5.16
C LYS A 309 33.36 5.95 4.91
N GLU A 310 32.26 5.23 5.13
CA GLU A 310 30.89 5.73 5.03
C GLU A 310 30.62 6.83 6.07
N ALA A 311 31.25 6.73 7.23
CA ALA A 311 31.11 7.68 8.33
C ALA A 311 31.83 9.01 8.05
N GLU A 312 32.98 8.95 7.39
CA GLU A 312 33.68 10.15 6.93
C GLU A 312 32.85 10.90 5.88
N LYS A 313 32.23 10.18 4.94
CA LYS A 313 31.32 10.77 3.94
C LYS A 313 30.13 11.46 4.60
N GLU A 314 29.52 10.85 5.61
CA GLU A 314 28.44 11.47 6.38
C GLU A 314 28.91 12.72 7.14
N ARG A 315 30.09 12.71 7.74
CA ARG A 315 30.68 13.89 8.38
C ARG A 315 30.86 15.06 7.40
N TRP A 316 31.35 14.78 6.18
CA TRP A 316 31.49 15.80 5.13
C TRP A 316 30.13 16.33 4.64
N LYS A 317 29.10 15.47 4.56
CA LYS A 317 27.73 15.89 4.23
C LYS A 317 27.13 16.79 5.30
N ILE A 318 27.28 16.45 6.59
CA ILE A 318 26.79 17.27 7.72
C ILE A 318 27.46 18.65 7.69
N LEU A 319 28.77 18.70 7.46
CA LEU A 319 29.52 19.96 7.36
C LEU A 319 29.05 20.82 6.17
N ARG A 320 28.79 20.19 5.01
CA ARG A 320 28.26 20.88 3.81
C ARG A 320 26.84 21.41 4.06
N ASN A 321 25.96 20.61 4.64
CA ASN A 321 24.58 20.99 4.95
C ASN A 321 24.53 22.11 6.00
N GLY A 322 25.37 22.04 7.04
CA GLY A 322 25.50 23.09 8.05
C GLY A 322 26.00 24.41 7.45
N LYS A 323 26.93 24.37 6.49
CA LYS A 323 27.36 25.57 5.74
C LYS A 323 26.24 26.16 4.88
N MET A 324 25.44 25.32 4.21
CA MET A 324 24.29 25.82 3.44
C MET A 324 23.19 26.42 4.33
N GLN A 325 22.88 25.80 5.47
CA GLN A 325 21.87 26.33 6.40
C GLN A 325 22.31 27.66 7.01
N LYS A 326 23.60 27.81 7.34
CA LYS A 326 24.16 29.08 7.80
C LYS A 326 24.08 30.15 6.71
N ALA A 327 24.47 29.85 5.48
CA ALA A 327 24.34 30.78 4.35
C ALA A 327 22.87 31.16 4.07
N ALA A 328 21.93 30.22 4.19
CA ALA A 328 20.50 30.48 4.00
C ALA A 328 19.89 31.32 5.15
N ALA A 329 20.38 31.17 6.38
CA ALA A 329 20.00 32.04 7.50
C ALA A 329 20.60 33.44 7.33
N GLU A 330 21.86 33.54 6.91
CA GLU A 330 22.57 34.81 6.65
C GLU A 330 21.98 35.59 5.47
N VAL A 331 21.28 34.93 4.53
CA VAL A 331 20.50 35.57 3.46
C VAL A 331 19.10 35.99 3.92
N ARG A 332 18.55 35.41 5.00
CA ARG A 332 17.27 35.84 5.59
C ARG A 332 17.43 37.02 6.56
N HIS A 333 18.55 37.13 7.26
CA HIS A 333 18.77 38.18 8.26
C HIS A 333 18.90 39.64 7.76
N PRO A 334 19.31 39.96 6.51
CA PRO A 334 19.30 41.34 6.03
C PRO A 334 17.95 41.78 5.43
N ALA A 335 16.96 40.89 5.30
CA ALA A 335 15.67 41.22 4.69
C ALA A 335 14.57 41.60 5.70
N GLU A 336 14.79 41.42 7.00
CA GLU A 336 13.78 41.70 8.06
C GLU A 336 14.12 42.94 8.92
N GLU A 337 15.24 43.64 8.70
CA GLU A 337 15.67 44.78 9.54
C GLU A 337 15.22 46.18 9.09
N GLU A 338 14.50 46.33 7.96
CA GLU A 338 14.11 47.67 7.45
C GLU A 338 12.62 48.03 7.57
N GLN A 339 11.83 47.35 8.41
CA GLN A 339 10.44 47.75 8.69
C GLN A 339 10.11 47.69 10.18
N GLY A 340 10.58 48.70 10.92
CA GLY A 340 10.16 48.92 12.31
C GLY A 340 9.99 50.40 12.60
N ALA A 341 8.77 50.94 12.48
CA ALA A 341 8.38 52.21 13.09
C ALA A 341 6.85 52.40 13.26
N VAL A 342 6.39 52.23 14.51
CA VAL A 342 5.33 52.97 15.26
C VAL A 342 3.81 52.66 15.04
N PRO A 343 2.86 53.09 15.92
CA PRO A 343 2.16 52.16 16.84
C PRO A 343 0.61 52.30 16.91
N GLY A 344 -0.06 51.37 17.61
CA GLY A 344 -1.23 51.70 18.44
C GLY A 344 -2.60 51.14 18.06
N HIS A 345 -3.21 50.50 19.07
CA HIS A 345 -4.64 50.24 19.32
C HIS A 345 -5.28 48.93 18.81
N ALA A 346 -5.65 48.11 19.79
CA ALA A 346 -6.74 47.14 19.74
C ALA A 346 -7.86 47.63 20.70
N PRO A 347 -9.09 47.10 20.70
CA PRO A 347 -9.61 46.02 19.86
C PRO A 347 -10.98 46.34 19.21
N THR A 348 -11.22 45.84 18.01
CA THR A 348 -12.59 45.62 17.53
C THR A 348 -12.59 44.32 16.74
N ILE A 349 -13.36 43.37 17.22
CA ILE A 349 -13.62 42.10 16.55
C ILE A 349 -14.71 42.36 15.50
N PRO A 350 -14.45 42.03 14.22
CA PRO A 350 -15.51 41.46 13.41
C PRO A 350 -15.09 40.13 12.76
N LYS A 351 -16.07 39.22 12.81
CA LYS A 351 -16.33 38.03 11.98
C LYS A 351 -15.54 37.89 10.67
N GLU A 352 -15.16 36.62 10.46
CA GLU A 352 -15.03 35.92 9.17
C GLU A 352 -14.21 36.61 8.09
N GLU A 353 -12.89 36.36 8.12
CA GLU A 353 -12.08 36.43 6.92
C GLU A 353 -11.17 35.20 6.82
N ARG A 354 -11.21 34.61 5.64
CA ARG A 354 -10.59 33.33 5.28
C ARG A 354 -9.08 33.43 5.45
N LEU A 355 -8.50 32.45 6.13
CA LEU A 355 -7.05 32.21 6.11
C LEU A 355 -6.57 32.04 4.65
N PRO A 356 -5.43 32.63 4.25
CA PRO A 356 -4.88 32.39 2.92
C PRO A 356 -4.46 30.92 2.78
N PRO A 357 -4.61 30.29 1.60
CA PRO A 357 -4.24 28.89 1.46
C PRO A 357 -2.72 28.72 1.59
N LEU A 358 -2.30 27.92 2.57
CA LEU A 358 -0.97 27.32 2.60
C LEU A 358 -0.82 26.46 1.34
N GLN A 359 0.11 26.82 0.44
CA GLN A 359 0.43 26.00 -0.72
C GLN A 359 1.11 24.70 -0.26
N PRO A 360 0.57 23.50 -0.58
CA PRO A 360 1.28 22.25 -0.36
C PRO A 360 2.33 22.09 -1.48
N SER A 361 3.61 21.92 -1.11
CA SER A 361 4.70 21.66 -2.07
C SER A 361 4.71 20.22 -2.63
N MET A 362 3.59 19.52 -2.57
CA MET A 362 3.39 18.19 -3.12
C MET A 362 2.06 18.21 -3.86
N ALA A 363 2.08 17.81 -5.13
CA ALA A 363 0.92 17.85 -6.01
C ALA A 363 -0.32 17.24 -5.32
N PRO A 364 -1.50 17.89 -5.37
CA PRO A 364 -2.70 17.30 -4.81
C PRO A 364 -3.00 16.00 -5.54
N PHE A 365 -3.27 14.93 -4.78
CA PHE A 365 -3.88 13.73 -5.34
C PHE A 365 -5.11 14.16 -6.15
N ARG A 366 -5.07 13.93 -7.45
CA ARG A 366 -6.22 14.09 -8.34
C ARG A 366 -7.32 13.17 -7.80
N PRO A 367 -8.49 13.67 -7.38
CA PRO A 367 -9.61 12.81 -7.06
C PRO A 367 -9.92 11.99 -8.32
N SER A 368 -9.86 10.67 -8.22
CA SER A 368 -10.35 9.80 -9.28
C SER A 368 -11.79 10.17 -9.60
N GLU A 369 -12.12 10.22 -10.89
CA GLU A 369 -13.50 10.44 -11.34
C GLU A 369 -14.43 9.48 -10.59
N PRO A 370 -15.60 9.96 -10.13
CA PRO A 370 -16.56 9.09 -9.48
C PRO A 370 -16.87 7.94 -10.43
N SER A 371 -16.47 6.73 -10.06
CA SER A 371 -16.76 5.56 -10.88
C SER A 371 -18.28 5.47 -11.08
N SER A 372 -18.69 5.05 -12.27
CA SER A 372 -20.09 4.80 -12.65
C SER A 372 -20.86 3.84 -11.70
N SER A 373 -20.19 3.27 -10.69
CA SER A 373 -20.72 2.34 -9.69
C SER A 373 -21.59 2.97 -8.60
N LEU A 374 -21.71 4.30 -8.53
CA LEU A 374 -22.59 4.96 -7.54
C LEU A 374 -24.10 4.85 -7.83
N ARG A 375 -24.52 4.07 -8.84
CA ARG A 375 -25.94 3.81 -9.14
C ARG A 375 -26.62 2.80 -8.22
N HIS A 376 -25.91 2.22 -7.24
CA HIS A 376 -26.48 1.15 -6.41
C HIS A 376 -26.24 1.32 -4.90
N PHE A 377 -26.75 2.41 -4.32
CA PHE A 377 -27.14 2.37 -2.90
C PHE A 377 -28.42 1.53 -2.76
N LYS A 378 -28.29 0.24 -2.44
CA LYS A 378 -29.42 -0.56 -1.93
C LYS A 378 -29.62 -0.22 -0.45
N LYS A 379 -30.77 0.36 -0.11
CA LYS A 379 -31.22 0.47 1.28
C LYS A 379 -31.24 -0.95 1.91
N PRO A 380 -30.70 -1.15 3.12
CA PRO A 380 -30.82 -2.42 3.80
C PRO A 380 -32.30 -2.74 4.07
N PRO A 381 -32.74 -4.01 3.97
CA PRO A 381 -34.10 -4.39 4.28
C PRO A 381 -34.38 -4.12 5.77
N ALA A 382 -35.54 -3.54 6.06
CA ALA A 382 -36.00 -3.29 7.42
C ALA A 382 -35.98 -4.62 8.22
N LYS A 383 -35.40 -4.58 9.41
CA LYS A 383 -35.47 -5.72 10.34
C LYS A 383 -36.95 -5.94 10.70
N PRO A 384 -37.40 -7.20 10.81
CA PRO A 384 -38.74 -7.49 11.30
C PRO A 384 -38.84 -6.96 12.74
N SER A 385 -39.88 -6.16 12.98
CA SER A 385 -40.30 -5.77 14.32
C SER A 385 -40.56 -7.04 15.13
N GLU A 386 -39.77 -7.24 16.19
CA GLU A 386 -40.22 -8.06 17.31
C GLU A 386 -41.42 -7.39 17.96
N ILE A 387 -42.33 -8.24 18.42
CA ILE A 387 -43.73 -8.02 18.83
C ILE A 387 -43.91 -6.80 19.74
#